data_AF-A0A8H5MM33-F1
#
_entry.id   AF-A0A8H5MM33-F1
#
_cell.length_a   1.000
_cell.length_b   1.000
_cell.length_c   1.000
_cell.angle_alpha   90.00
_cell.angle_beta   90.00
_cell.angle_gamma   90.00
#
_symmetry.space_group_name_H-M   'P 1'
#
loop_
_entity.id
_entity.type
_entity.pdbx_description
1 polymer ?
#
loop_
_entity_poly.entity_id
_entity_poly.type
_entity_poly.pdbx_seq_one_letter_code
_entity_poly.pdbx_strand_id
1 'polypeptide(L)'
;MDARHSLDKRDKGLDEEKRDKDLDEVEEILETAPQARDYSGAHAKTDPREIALVRKLDWWIMPILWLMYWLNYLDRNAIALARLNSIEKDLNLTGSQYQTCVSILFAGYVIVGIPANMVVTRVRPSIWMASCMTVWAIISGLTALSHNYTGLLLTRFFLGITEAPYYPGALYILARFYTRKELATRISILYTGNILATAFAGLIALGIFEMDGMANLAGWQWLFIIQGAVTLVVALVGFFILPDEPLTTRWLTEQERQLAHERTQRDTVGNAGESTSFSGIREAAKDPKVWLFVVMQHCHLGANGFKNFFPTAVKTLGFNQTITLVLTCPPYLIAGAISIAWSWSSGRLNERTWHITIAKAVAVFGFVLGCATLNTGARYFAMCVFSIGTYAVNSIILGWVSATCSQTKEKKACSLAIVNCIAVASFIWTPYMWPSSDEPRYTMAMSSSAALSVVTAIGAWGMRFWLKQENKKIRQSENESTLYYAY
;
A
#
# COMPACT_ATOMS: atom_id res chain seq x y z
N MET A 1 9.19 55.17 61.62
CA MET A 1 9.31 54.83 60.19
C MET A 1 8.86 53.39 59.92
N ASP A 2 8.18 52.73 60.87
CA ASP A 2 7.92 51.27 60.83
C ASP A 2 6.49 50.84 60.48
N ALA A 3 5.50 51.74 60.50
CA ALA A 3 4.11 51.37 60.20
C ALA A 3 3.81 51.27 58.69
N ARG A 4 4.59 51.95 57.83
CA ARG A 4 4.42 51.88 56.36
C ARG A 4 5.09 50.65 55.74
N HIS A 5 6.07 50.06 56.42
CA HIS A 5 6.79 48.90 55.91
C HIS A 5 6.06 47.57 56.19
N SER A 6 5.16 47.54 57.18
CA SER A 6 4.37 46.35 57.52
C SER A 6 3.09 46.18 56.70
N LEU A 7 2.53 47.27 56.15
CA LEU A 7 1.35 47.24 55.28
C LEU A 7 1.72 46.77 53.85
N ASP A 8 2.84 47.26 53.30
CA ASP A 8 3.33 46.88 51.96
C ASP A 8 3.76 45.40 51.86
N LYS A 9 4.16 44.78 52.99
CA LYS A 9 4.43 43.33 53.04
C LYS A 9 3.17 42.47 53.21
N ARG A 10 2.10 43.01 53.80
CA ARG A 10 0.81 42.29 53.94
C ARG A 10 0.04 42.28 52.63
N ASP A 11 -0.01 43.40 51.91
CA ASP A 11 -0.69 43.47 50.61
C ASP A 11 0.03 42.62 49.54
N LYS A 12 1.37 42.62 49.51
CA LYS A 12 2.13 41.75 48.59
C LYS A 12 1.96 40.25 48.88
N GLY A 13 1.87 39.87 50.16
CA GLY A 13 1.62 38.48 50.54
C GLY A 13 0.20 38.01 50.21
N LEU A 14 -0.80 38.90 50.29
CA LEU A 14 -2.19 38.60 49.92
C LEU A 14 -2.39 38.50 48.41
N ASP A 15 -1.65 39.28 47.61
CA ASP A 15 -1.68 39.21 46.14
C ASP A 15 -0.91 37.99 45.60
N GLU A 16 0.19 37.57 46.24
CA GLU A 16 0.89 36.32 45.91
C GLU A 16 0.07 35.08 46.29
N GLU A 17 -0.59 35.07 47.46
CA GLU A 17 -1.42 33.94 47.89
C GLU A 17 -2.71 33.81 47.08
N LYS A 18 -3.28 34.92 46.58
CA LYS A 18 -4.38 34.89 45.60
C LYS A 18 -3.92 34.40 44.23
N ARG A 19 -2.74 34.81 43.78
CA ARG A 19 -2.19 34.41 42.49
C ARG A 19 -1.80 32.94 42.47
N ASP A 20 -1.26 32.41 43.57
CA ASP A 20 -1.00 30.97 43.72
C ASP A 20 -2.32 30.19 43.80
N LYS A 21 -3.35 30.68 44.50
CA LYS A 21 -4.68 30.03 44.49
C LYS A 21 -5.36 30.07 43.11
N ASP A 22 -5.22 31.16 42.36
CA ASP A 22 -5.72 31.27 40.99
C ASP A 22 -4.93 30.35 40.03
N LEU A 23 -3.63 30.14 40.28
CA LEU A 23 -2.80 29.19 39.51
C LEU A 23 -3.13 27.74 39.86
N ASP A 24 -3.36 27.43 41.14
CA ASP A 24 -3.79 26.12 41.63
C ASP A 24 -5.20 25.80 41.13
N GLU A 25 -6.14 26.76 41.12
CA GLU A 25 -7.47 26.59 40.49
C GLU A 25 -7.37 26.40 38.97
N VAL A 26 -6.45 27.09 38.28
CA VAL A 26 -6.24 26.89 36.84
C VAL A 26 -5.56 25.55 36.54
N GLU A 27 -4.62 25.09 37.37
CA GLU A 27 -4.04 23.75 37.30
C GLU A 27 -5.10 22.67 37.59
N GLU A 28 -5.94 22.86 38.60
CA GLU A 28 -7.03 21.94 38.96
C GLU A 28 -8.12 21.92 37.86
N ILE A 29 -8.43 23.04 37.21
CA ILE A 29 -9.35 23.11 36.04
C ILE A 29 -8.73 22.47 34.79
N LEU A 30 -7.41 22.56 34.60
CA LEU A 30 -6.68 21.88 33.51
C LEU A 30 -6.56 20.37 33.75
N GLU A 31 -6.46 19.93 35.01
CA GLU A 31 -6.45 18.52 35.41
C GLU A 31 -7.85 17.89 35.39
N THR A 32 -8.91 18.66 35.65
CA THR A 32 -10.31 18.16 35.75
C THR A 32 -11.14 18.34 34.47
N ALA A 33 -10.66 19.05 33.45
CA ALA A 33 -11.33 19.10 32.17
C ALA A 33 -11.36 17.68 31.55
N PRO A 34 -12.53 17.08 31.27
CA PRO A 34 -12.59 15.78 30.64
C PRO A 34 -11.94 15.87 29.27
N GLN A 35 -10.67 15.42 29.19
CA GLN A 35 -9.95 15.30 27.94
C GLN A 35 -10.81 14.43 27.03
N ALA A 36 -11.42 15.03 26.01
CA ALA A 36 -12.25 14.33 25.05
C ALA A 36 -11.36 13.34 24.27
N ARG A 37 -11.17 12.17 24.86
CA ARG A 37 -10.53 11.01 24.25
C ARG A 37 -11.56 10.44 23.28
N ASP A 38 -11.22 10.45 22.00
CA ASP A 38 -11.99 9.73 21.00
C ASP A 38 -11.96 8.22 21.31
N TYR A 39 -12.82 7.41 20.67
CA TYR A 39 -12.97 5.97 20.91
C TYR A 39 -11.64 5.16 20.82
N SER A 40 -10.60 5.74 20.22
CA SER A 40 -9.25 5.18 20.10
C SER A 40 -8.26 5.65 21.18
N GLY A 41 -8.69 6.42 22.19
CA GLY A 41 -7.85 6.92 23.27
C GLY A 41 -6.91 8.08 22.91
N ALA A 42 -7.08 8.72 21.75
CA ALA A 42 -6.21 9.80 21.29
C ALA A 42 -6.78 11.18 21.66
N HIS A 43 -5.91 12.07 22.17
CA HIS A 43 -6.24 13.46 22.47
C HIS A 43 -6.74 14.19 21.22
N ALA A 44 -7.82 14.97 21.35
CA ALA A 44 -8.22 15.93 20.33
C ALA A 44 -7.09 16.97 20.11
N LYS A 45 -6.80 17.31 18.86
CA LYS A 45 -5.76 18.29 18.52
C LYS A 45 -6.21 19.69 18.93
N THR A 46 -5.79 20.12 20.11
CA THR A 46 -6.13 21.44 20.66
C THR A 46 -5.00 22.47 20.50
N ASP A 47 -3.75 22.05 20.24
CA ASP A 47 -2.61 22.97 20.09
C ASP A 47 -2.40 23.43 18.62
N PRO A 48 -2.48 24.74 18.32
CA PRO A 48 -2.16 25.31 17.01
C PRO A 48 -0.74 24.96 16.49
N ARG A 49 0.25 24.80 17.38
CA ARG A 49 1.63 24.45 17.02
C ARG A 49 1.73 23.03 16.48
N GLU A 50 1.01 22.10 17.08
CA GLU A 50 0.94 20.70 16.62
C GLU A 50 0.29 20.62 15.23
N ILE A 51 -0.78 21.39 14.98
CA ILE A 51 -1.45 21.45 13.68
C ILE A 51 -0.53 22.02 12.59
N ALA A 52 0.19 23.10 12.90
CA ALA A 52 1.15 23.70 11.97
C ALA A 52 2.30 22.73 11.63
N LEU A 53 2.83 22.02 12.64
CA LEU A 53 3.84 20.98 12.46
C LEU A 53 3.32 19.87 11.54
N VAL A 54 2.13 19.31 11.80
CA VAL A 54 1.57 18.23 10.96
C VAL A 54 1.43 18.67 9.51
N ARG A 55 0.95 19.90 9.27
CA ARG A 55 0.85 20.45 7.90
C ARG A 55 2.21 20.56 7.24
N LYS A 56 3.24 20.98 7.98
CA LYS A 56 4.62 21.04 7.48
C LYS A 56 5.15 19.64 7.15
N LEU A 57 4.92 18.65 8.01
CA LEU A 57 5.26 17.26 7.76
C LEU A 57 4.55 16.73 6.50
N ASP A 58 3.24 17.01 6.37
CA ASP A 58 2.46 16.62 5.19
C ASP A 58 3.03 17.24 3.92
N TRP A 59 3.39 18.53 3.93
CA TRP A 59 3.95 19.22 2.75
C TRP A 59 5.32 18.69 2.31
N TRP A 60 6.16 18.21 3.23
CA TRP A 60 7.50 17.74 2.92
C TRP A 60 7.56 16.23 2.65
N ILE A 61 6.88 15.43 3.46
CA ILE A 61 6.99 13.97 3.44
C ILE A 61 6.04 13.36 2.41
N MET A 62 4.79 13.83 2.33
CA MET A 62 3.77 13.15 1.52
C MET A 62 4.00 13.30 0.01
N PRO A 63 4.31 14.49 -0.56
CA PRO A 63 4.52 14.62 -1.99
C PRO A 63 5.66 13.74 -2.52
N ILE A 64 6.80 13.70 -1.81
CA ILE A 64 7.94 12.90 -2.23
C ILE A 64 7.64 11.40 -2.14
N LEU A 65 7.10 10.92 -1.03
CA LEU A 65 6.74 9.49 -0.90
C LEU A 65 5.64 9.09 -1.87
N TRP A 66 4.67 9.96 -2.12
CA TRP A 66 3.62 9.72 -3.11
C TRP A 66 4.20 9.62 -4.52
N LEU A 67 5.08 10.56 -4.91
CA LEU A 67 5.71 10.58 -6.23
C LEU A 67 6.61 9.35 -6.44
N MET A 68 7.42 8.99 -5.44
CA MET A 68 8.25 7.79 -5.49
C MET A 68 7.39 6.52 -5.63
N TYR A 69 6.25 6.43 -4.94
CA TYR A 69 5.35 5.28 -5.04
C TYR A 69 4.58 5.23 -6.37
N TRP A 70 4.24 6.39 -6.92
CA TRP A 70 3.65 6.51 -8.25
C TRP A 70 4.62 6.02 -9.32
N LEU A 71 5.88 6.48 -9.30
CA LEU A 71 6.94 6.01 -10.20
C LEU A 71 7.22 4.52 -10.05
N ASN A 72 7.15 4.00 -8.82
CA ASN A 72 7.31 2.58 -8.53
C ASN A 72 6.30 1.72 -9.28
N TYR A 73 5.03 2.11 -9.24
CA TYR A 73 4.01 1.37 -9.98
C TYR A 73 4.02 1.62 -11.46
N LEU A 74 4.45 2.79 -11.93
CA LEU A 74 4.68 3.00 -13.36
C LEU A 74 5.71 1.98 -13.88
N ASP A 75 6.77 1.70 -13.14
CA ASP A 75 7.90 0.86 -13.61
C ASP A 75 7.48 -0.60 -13.70
N ARG A 76 6.71 -1.07 -12.71
CA ARG A 76 6.04 -2.38 -12.75
C ARG A 76 5.13 -2.54 -13.96
N ASN A 77 4.41 -1.49 -14.34
CA ASN A 77 3.49 -1.53 -15.47
C ASN A 77 4.21 -1.37 -16.83
N ALA A 78 5.45 -0.85 -16.85
CA ALA A 78 6.18 -0.59 -18.09
C ALA A 78 6.46 -1.84 -18.92
N ILE A 79 6.70 -3.01 -18.30
CA ILE A 79 6.92 -4.26 -19.05
C ILE A 79 5.67 -4.69 -19.83
N ALA A 80 4.50 -4.54 -19.21
CA ALA A 80 3.21 -4.87 -19.82
C ALA A 80 2.91 -3.98 -21.02
N LEU A 81 3.34 -2.71 -20.96
CA LEU A 81 3.20 -1.73 -22.04
C LEU A 81 4.24 -1.94 -23.14
N ALA A 82 5.49 -2.23 -22.77
CA ALA A 82 6.56 -2.57 -23.70
C ALA A 82 6.18 -3.77 -24.58
N ARG A 83 5.43 -4.73 -24.04
CA ARG A 83 4.88 -5.87 -24.80
C ARG A 83 3.97 -5.45 -25.96
N LEU A 84 3.27 -4.31 -25.85
CA LEU A 84 2.44 -3.80 -26.93
C LEU A 84 3.26 -3.21 -28.09
N ASN A 85 4.51 -2.83 -27.84
CA ASN A 85 5.49 -2.34 -28.80
C ASN A 85 6.30 -3.53 -29.37
N SER A 86 7.63 -3.40 -29.56
CA SER A 86 8.47 -4.40 -30.25
C SER A 86 9.32 -5.28 -29.33
N ILE A 87 9.21 -5.18 -27.99
CA ILE A 87 10.15 -5.83 -27.05
C ILE A 87 10.31 -7.35 -27.26
N GLU A 88 9.24 -8.08 -27.56
CA GLU A 88 9.32 -9.53 -27.80
C GLU A 88 10.07 -9.85 -29.11
N LYS A 89 9.89 -9.03 -30.14
CA LYS A 89 10.54 -9.18 -31.44
C LYS A 89 12.02 -8.81 -31.35
N ASP A 90 12.33 -7.66 -30.72
CA ASP A 90 13.69 -7.13 -30.66
C ASP A 90 14.64 -8.03 -29.84
N LEU A 91 14.11 -8.67 -28.79
CA LEU A 91 14.86 -9.58 -27.91
C LEU A 91 14.76 -11.05 -28.36
N ASN A 92 14.03 -11.34 -29.44
CA ASN A 92 13.70 -12.70 -29.91
C ASN A 92 13.17 -13.61 -28.78
N LEU A 93 12.22 -13.10 -28.00
CA LEU A 93 11.61 -13.88 -26.91
C LEU A 93 10.69 -14.97 -27.49
N THR A 94 10.83 -16.19 -26.96
CA THR A 94 10.07 -17.36 -27.41
C THR A 94 9.30 -18.02 -26.25
N GLY A 95 8.11 -18.55 -26.56
CA GLY A 95 7.33 -19.38 -25.63
C GLY A 95 6.99 -18.67 -24.31
N SER A 96 7.45 -19.24 -23.20
CA SER A 96 7.19 -18.78 -21.82
C SER A 96 8.17 -17.73 -21.29
N GLN A 97 9.16 -17.32 -22.10
CA GLN A 97 10.26 -16.45 -21.65
C GLN A 97 9.78 -15.07 -21.17
N TYR A 98 8.81 -14.45 -21.86
CA TYR A 98 8.24 -13.18 -21.42
C TYR A 98 7.56 -13.33 -20.05
N GLN A 99 6.78 -14.39 -19.86
CA GLN A 99 6.12 -14.70 -18.59
C GLN A 99 7.16 -14.87 -17.47
N THR A 100 8.27 -15.57 -17.74
CA THR A 100 9.37 -15.72 -16.77
C THR A 100 10.00 -14.36 -16.41
N CYS A 101 10.20 -13.45 -17.37
CA CYS A 101 10.70 -12.10 -17.10
C CYS A 101 9.75 -11.27 -16.23
N VAL A 102 8.43 -11.46 -16.36
CA VAL A 102 7.44 -10.83 -15.47
C VAL A 102 7.49 -11.45 -14.07
N SER A 103 7.58 -12.77 -13.98
CA SER A 103 7.57 -13.52 -12.71
C SER A 103 8.82 -13.29 -11.85
N ILE A 104 10.01 -13.23 -12.46
CA ILE A 104 11.29 -13.22 -11.73
C ILE A 104 11.48 -11.99 -10.85
N LEU A 105 10.85 -10.86 -11.21
CA LEU A 105 10.84 -9.64 -10.40
C LEU A 105 10.23 -9.92 -9.02
N PHE A 106 9.10 -10.61 -8.97
CA PHE A 106 8.43 -10.92 -7.70
C PHE A 106 9.22 -11.95 -6.88
N ALA A 107 9.97 -12.84 -7.51
CA ALA A 107 10.88 -13.74 -6.81
C ALA A 107 12.00 -12.96 -6.10
N GLY A 108 12.67 -12.04 -6.80
CA GLY A 108 13.67 -11.15 -6.21
C GLY A 108 13.10 -10.29 -5.08
N TYR A 109 11.89 -9.76 -5.28
CA TYR A 109 11.17 -8.94 -4.30
C TYR A 109 10.90 -9.69 -2.99
N VAL A 110 10.45 -10.94 -3.07
CA VAL A 110 10.15 -11.76 -1.88
C VAL A 110 11.42 -12.14 -1.11
N ILE A 111 12.51 -12.48 -1.82
CA ILE A 111 13.79 -12.86 -1.19
C ILE A 111 14.34 -11.72 -0.33
N VAL A 112 14.34 -10.50 -0.86
CA VAL A 112 14.98 -9.34 -0.22
C VAL A 112 14.03 -8.52 0.64
N GLY A 113 12.72 -8.68 0.48
CA GLY A 113 11.72 -7.92 1.24
C GLY A 113 11.85 -8.05 2.76
N ILE A 114 12.12 -9.26 3.29
CA ILE A 114 12.28 -9.45 4.74
C ILE A 114 13.62 -8.86 5.23
N PRO A 115 14.79 -9.21 4.66
CA PRO A 115 16.06 -8.61 5.06
C PRO A 115 16.07 -7.08 4.97
N ALA A 116 15.53 -6.51 3.89
CA ALA A 116 15.47 -5.07 3.68
C ALA A 116 14.70 -4.34 4.78
N ASN A 117 13.60 -4.93 5.27
CA ASN A 117 12.82 -4.38 6.37
C ASN A 117 13.56 -4.40 7.70
N MET A 118 14.44 -5.37 7.90
CA MET A 118 15.28 -5.38 9.10
C MET A 118 16.35 -4.28 9.02
N VAL A 119 16.93 -4.07 7.85
CA VAL A 119 17.96 -3.05 7.64
C VAL A 119 17.41 -1.64 7.84
N VAL A 120 16.22 -1.30 7.32
CA VAL A 120 15.67 0.07 7.42
C VAL A 120 15.52 0.57 8.86
N THR A 121 15.41 -0.32 9.84
CA THR A 121 15.35 0.04 11.27
C THR A 121 16.70 0.38 11.90
N ARG A 122 17.82 0.07 11.23
CA ARG A 122 19.19 0.22 11.74
C ARG A 122 20.01 1.26 10.98
N VAL A 123 19.49 1.75 9.85
CA VAL A 123 20.16 2.73 8.99
C VAL A 123 19.30 3.98 8.86
N ARG A 124 19.93 5.07 8.43
CA ARG A 124 19.23 6.33 8.13
C ARG A 124 18.20 6.11 7.01
N PRO A 125 16.88 6.24 7.28
CA PRO A 125 15.85 5.92 6.30
C PRO A 125 15.93 6.75 5.03
N SER A 126 16.30 8.03 5.11
CA SER A 126 16.42 8.91 3.93
C SER A 126 17.46 8.38 2.95
N ILE A 127 18.67 8.09 3.44
CA ILE A 127 19.80 7.62 2.64
C ILE A 127 19.51 6.23 2.11
N TRP A 128 18.97 5.33 2.95
CA TRP A 128 18.65 3.97 2.54
C TRP A 128 17.62 3.94 1.41
N MET A 129 16.48 4.61 1.60
CA MET A 129 15.42 4.64 0.59
C MET A 129 15.86 5.34 -0.70
N ALA A 130 16.53 6.48 -0.60
CA ALA A 130 17.01 7.20 -1.77
C ALA A 130 18.11 6.42 -2.51
N SER A 131 18.99 5.70 -1.80
CA SER A 131 20.01 4.83 -2.42
C SER A 131 19.37 3.64 -3.12
N CYS A 132 18.43 2.93 -2.47
CA CYS A 132 17.70 1.83 -3.11
C CYS A 132 16.96 2.32 -4.36
N MET A 133 16.29 3.47 -4.28
CA MET A 133 15.59 4.04 -5.43
C MET A 133 16.55 4.46 -6.54
N THR A 134 17.73 5.00 -6.20
CA THR A 134 18.77 5.36 -7.18
C THR A 134 19.26 4.13 -7.94
N VAL A 135 19.59 3.05 -7.22
CA VAL A 135 20.03 1.78 -7.83
C VAL A 135 18.91 1.17 -8.67
N TRP A 136 17.68 1.15 -8.16
CA TRP A 136 16.50 0.70 -8.89
C TRP A 136 16.27 1.50 -10.18
N ALA A 137 16.38 2.84 -10.13
CA ALA A 137 16.25 3.71 -11.30
C ALA A 137 17.33 3.45 -12.36
N ILE A 138 18.57 3.23 -11.94
CA ILE A 138 19.68 2.86 -12.83
C ILE A 138 19.39 1.51 -13.50
N ILE A 139 19.00 0.48 -12.74
CA ILE A 139 18.68 -0.85 -13.30
C ILE A 139 17.48 -0.78 -14.26
N SER A 140 16.45 0.01 -13.93
CA SER A 140 15.32 0.26 -14.83
C SER A 140 15.80 0.85 -16.16
N GLY A 141 16.61 1.91 -16.12
CA GLY A 141 17.21 2.51 -17.33
C GLY A 141 18.10 1.54 -18.10
N LEU A 142 18.91 0.73 -17.41
CA LEU A 142 19.74 -0.32 -18.03
C LEU A 142 18.92 -1.41 -18.72
N THR A 143 17.63 -1.55 -18.40
CA THR A 143 16.75 -2.50 -19.09
C THR A 143 16.63 -2.19 -20.58
N ALA A 144 16.72 -0.91 -20.97
CA ALA A 144 16.75 -0.48 -22.37
C ALA A 144 17.95 -1.01 -23.16
N LEU A 145 19.05 -1.38 -22.47
CA LEU A 145 20.26 -1.94 -23.09
C LEU A 145 20.20 -3.47 -23.23
N SER A 146 19.08 -4.10 -22.88
CA SER A 146 18.91 -5.55 -23.05
C SER A 146 18.75 -5.90 -24.53
N HIS A 147 19.54 -6.86 -25.01
CA HIS A 147 19.50 -7.35 -26.40
C HIS A 147 19.07 -8.83 -26.52
N ASN A 148 18.88 -9.51 -25.38
CA ASN A 148 18.47 -10.92 -25.36
C ASN A 148 17.64 -11.23 -24.10
N TYR A 149 17.05 -12.43 -24.08
CA TYR A 149 16.29 -12.96 -22.94
C TYR A 149 17.06 -12.85 -21.61
N THR A 150 18.34 -13.24 -21.59
CA THR A 150 19.16 -13.25 -20.36
C THR A 150 19.35 -11.84 -19.80
N GLY A 151 19.60 -10.83 -20.64
CA GLY A 151 19.74 -9.44 -20.23
C GLY A 151 18.45 -8.90 -19.62
N LEU A 152 17.30 -9.18 -20.25
CA LEU A 152 16.00 -8.82 -19.69
C LEU A 152 15.72 -9.57 -18.38
N LEU A 153 16.04 -10.85 -18.30
CA LEU A 153 15.80 -11.66 -17.10
C LEU A 153 16.63 -11.15 -15.90
N LEU A 154 17.92 -10.89 -16.10
CA LEU A 154 18.81 -10.41 -15.05
C LEU A 154 18.42 -9.00 -14.58
N THR A 155 18.15 -8.08 -15.50
CA THR A 155 17.71 -6.73 -15.14
C THR A 155 16.44 -6.78 -14.30
N ARG A 156 15.45 -7.61 -14.66
CA ARG A 156 14.21 -7.79 -13.88
C ARG A 156 14.42 -8.40 -12.49
N PHE A 157 15.32 -9.37 -12.37
CA PHE A 157 15.63 -9.98 -11.08
C PHE A 157 16.27 -8.96 -10.12
N PHE A 158 17.28 -8.22 -10.59
CA PHE A 158 17.92 -7.17 -9.79
C PHE A 158 16.99 -5.97 -9.53
N LEU A 159 16.08 -5.67 -10.45
CA LEU A 159 15.01 -4.70 -10.23
C LEU A 159 14.15 -5.11 -9.02
N GLY A 160 13.69 -6.37 -8.97
CA GLY A 160 12.91 -6.88 -7.85
C GLY A 160 13.64 -6.81 -6.50
N ILE A 161 14.95 -7.11 -6.49
CA ILE A 161 15.80 -7.01 -5.30
C ILE A 161 15.88 -5.56 -4.79
N THR A 162 16.10 -4.62 -5.69
CA THR A 162 16.35 -3.21 -5.34
C THR A 162 15.08 -2.43 -5.06
N GLU A 163 13.95 -2.88 -5.58
CA GLU A 163 12.62 -2.33 -5.35
C GLU A 163 12.01 -2.75 -4.00
N ALA A 164 12.35 -3.95 -3.50
CA ALA A 164 11.80 -4.54 -2.28
C ALA A 164 11.80 -3.63 -1.03
N PRO A 165 12.87 -2.87 -0.74
CA PRO A 165 12.96 -2.02 0.46
C PRO A 165 12.01 -0.82 0.45
N TYR A 166 11.53 -0.40 -0.73
CA TYR A 166 10.85 0.89 -0.88
C TYR A 166 9.56 0.99 -0.06
N TYR A 167 8.60 0.08 -0.32
CA TYR A 167 7.26 0.20 0.27
C TYR A 167 7.27 0.11 1.79
N PRO A 168 7.97 -0.85 2.41
CA PRO A 168 8.07 -0.91 3.86
C PRO A 168 8.87 0.26 4.45
N GLY A 169 9.89 0.76 3.75
CA GLY A 169 10.63 1.95 4.16
C GLY A 169 9.74 3.19 4.20
N ALA A 170 8.87 3.37 3.19
CA ALA A 170 7.90 4.47 3.16
C ALA A 170 6.93 4.39 4.36
N LEU A 171 6.42 3.19 4.66
CA LEU A 171 5.56 2.98 5.83
C LEU A 171 6.30 3.22 7.14
N TYR A 172 7.58 2.85 7.23
CA TYR A 172 8.42 3.09 8.40
C TYR A 172 8.62 4.58 8.67
N ILE A 173 8.95 5.38 7.64
CA ILE A 173 9.05 6.83 7.76
C ILE A 173 7.71 7.41 8.23
N LEU A 174 6.60 7.04 7.59
CA LEU A 174 5.29 7.54 8.00
C LEU A 174 4.96 7.19 9.47
N ALA A 175 5.27 5.98 9.91
CA ALA A 175 5.02 5.55 11.29
C ALA A 175 5.88 6.29 12.34
N ARG A 176 7.02 6.88 11.95
CA ARG A 176 7.89 7.65 12.86
C ARG A 176 7.46 9.11 13.02
N PHE A 177 6.87 9.68 11.98
CA PHE A 177 6.48 11.10 11.94
C PHE A 177 4.99 11.35 12.20
N TYR A 178 4.15 10.32 12.09
CA TYR A 178 2.70 10.46 12.23
C TYR A 178 2.16 9.60 13.36
N THR A 179 1.12 10.10 14.02
CA THR A 179 0.36 9.32 15.02
C THR A 179 -0.46 8.22 14.34
N ARG A 180 -0.91 7.21 15.10
CA ARG A 180 -1.72 6.08 14.61
C ARG A 180 -2.95 6.52 13.81
N LYS A 181 -3.63 7.58 14.26
CA LYS A 181 -4.79 8.15 13.56
C LYS A 181 -4.41 8.79 12.23
N GLU A 182 -3.33 9.54 12.21
CA GLU A 182 -2.85 10.22 11.01
C GLU A 182 -2.33 9.23 9.98
N LEU A 183 -1.59 8.21 10.43
CA LEU A 183 -0.94 7.21 9.60
C LEU A 183 -1.93 6.51 8.65
N ALA A 184 -3.11 6.11 9.14
CA ALA A 184 -4.13 5.45 8.33
C ALA A 184 -4.59 6.30 7.13
N THR A 185 -4.78 7.61 7.34
CA THR A 185 -5.13 8.55 6.27
C THR A 185 -3.99 8.73 5.28
N ARG A 186 -2.74 8.85 5.76
CA ARG A 186 -1.56 9.06 4.90
C ARG A 186 -1.26 7.82 4.05
N ILE A 187 -1.40 6.62 4.61
CA ILE A 187 -1.29 5.36 3.84
C ILE A 187 -2.35 5.30 2.75
N SER A 188 -3.59 5.71 3.04
CA SER A 188 -4.65 5.78 2.03
C SER A 188 -4.30 6.75 0.90
N ILE A 189 -3.75 7.92 1.22
CA ILE A 189 -3.25 8.89 0.22
C ILE A 189 -2.12 8.28 -0.60
N LEU A 190 -1.13 7.62 0.04
CA LEU A 190 -0.04 6.93 -0.66
C LEU A 190 -0.58 5.91 -1.66
N TYR A 191 -1.56 5.10 -1.26
CA TYR A 191 -2.17 4.08 -2.12
C TYR A 191 -2.81 4.66 -3.39
N THR A 192 -3.31 5.90 -3.37
CA THR A 192 -3.83 6.55 -4.59
C THR A 192 -2.78 6.65 -5.69
N GLY A 193 -1.49 6.73 -5.34
CA GLY A 193 -0.38 6.73 -6.29
C GLY A 193 -0.34 5.44 -7.12
N ASN A 194 -0.64 4.28 -6.53
CA ASN A 194 -0.72 3.01 -7.26
C ASN A 194 -1.84 3.03 -8.32
N ILE A 195 -3.02 3.50 -7.93
CA ILE A 195 -4.21 3.55 -8.80
C ILE A 195 -3.94 4.49 -9.97
N LEU A 196 -3.44 5.70 -9.69
CA LEU A 196 -3.14 6.70 -10.71
C LEU A 196 -1.99 6.26 -11.62
N ALA A 197 -0.94 5.64 -11.08
CA ALA A 197 0.13 5.06 -11.89
C ALA A 197 -0.42 4.02 -12.87
N THR A 198 -1.22 3.08 -12.39
CA THR A 198 -1.76 2.00 -13.23
C THR A 198 -2.75 2.51 -14.28
N ALA A 199 -3.58 3.49 -13.94
CA ALA A 199 -4.53 4.10 -14.87
C ALA A 199 -3.84 4.92 -15.98
N PHE A 200 -2.85 5.74 -15.61
CA PHE A 200 -2.19 6.65 -16.56
C PHE A 200 -0.98 6.04 -17.27
N ALA A 201 -0.48 4.88 -16.86
CA ALA A 201 0.71 4.25 -17.47
C ALA A 201 0.56 4.07 -18.99
N GLY A 202 -0.61 3.63 -19.46
CA GLY A 202 -0.88 3.46 -20.90
C GLY A 202 -0.84 4.76 -21.68
N LEU A 203 -1.37 5.85 -21.11
CA LEU A 203 -1.37 7.18 -21.73
C LEU A 203 0.04 7.79 -21.78
N ILE A 204 0.85 7.57 -20.74
CA ILE A 204 2.25 8.01 -20.71
C ILE A 204 3.06 7.24 -21.76
N ALA A 205 2.88 5.92 -21.82
CA ALA A 205 3.57 5.08 -22.81
C ALA A 205 3.17 5.44 -24.25
N LEU A 206 1.91 5.83 -24.49
CA LEU A 206 1.47 6.32 -25.80
C LEU A 206 2.33 7.49 -26.29
N GLY A 207 2.53 8.52 -25.45
CA GLY A 207 3.37 9.67 -25.82
C GLY A 207 4.83 9.31 -26.03
N ILE A 208 5.36 8.35 -25.28
CA ILE A 208 6.75 7.90 -25.42
C ILE A 208 6.95 7.04 -26.67
N PHE A 209 5.95 6.24 -27.07
CA PHE A 209 6.03 5.41 -28.26
C PHE A 209 6.05 6.22 -29.57
N GLU A 210 5.67 7.50 -29.56
CA GLU A 210 5.90 8.40 -30.70
C GLU A 210 7.40 8.69 -30.95
N MET A 211 8.27 8.39 -29.97
CA MET A 211 9.72 8.49 -30.11
C MET A 211 10.35 7.22 -30.71
N ASP A 212 9.55 6.27 -31.19
CA ASP A 212 10.04 5.04 -31.82
C ASP A 212 10.93 5.35 -33.03
N GLY A 213 12.12 4.72 -33.09
CA GLY A 213 13.13 4.98 -34.11
C GLY A 213 14.01 6.22 -33.86
N MET A 214 13.68 7.06 -32.88
CA MET A 214 14.53 8.19 -32.51
C MET A 214 15.85 7.67 -31.91
N ALA A 215 16.98 8.19 -32.41
CA ALA A 215 18.33 7.75 -32.03
C ALA A 215 18.61 6.24 -32.23
N ASN A 216 17.92 5.59 -33.18
CA ASN A 216 17.99 4.14 -33.42
C ASN A 216 17.55 3.28 -32.22
N LEU A 217 16.72 3.84 -31.33
CA LEU A 217 16.14 3.13 -30.20
C LEU A 217 14.66 2.86 -30.44
N ALA A 218 14.20 1.69 -30.04
CA ALA A 218 12.80 1.33 -30.06
C ALA A 218 12.01 2.11 -28.99
N GLY A 219 10.71 2.31 -29.21
CA GLY A 219 9.83 3.04 -28.29
C GLY A 219 9.81 2.44 -26.88
N TRP A 220 9.94 1.12 -26.74
CA TRP A 220 10.05 0.47 -25.42
C TRP A 220 11.37 0.77 -24.71
N GLN A 221 12.47 0.99 -25.44
CA GLN A 221 13.75 1.38 -24.84
C GLN A 221 13.64 2.81 -24.29
N TRP A 222 13.04 3.73 -25.05
CA TRP A 222 12.73 5.09 -24.58
C TRP A 222 11.83 5.09 -23.34
N LEU A 223 10.85 4.19 -23.27
CA LEU A 223 10.00 4.02 -22.09
C LEU A 223 10.82 3.76 -20.83
N PHE A 224 11.75 2.80 -20.85
CA PHE A 224 12.62 2.51 -19.70
C PHE A 224 13.66 3.60 -19.43
N ILE A 225 14.22 4.24 -20.46
CA ILE A 225 15.20 5.32 -20.31
C ILE A 225 14.57 6.54 -19.63
N ILE A 226 13.46 7.04 -20.16
CA ILE A 226 12.78 8.23 -19.63
C ILE A 226 12.29 7.95 -18.21
N GLN A 227 11.70 6.78 -17.99
CA GLN A 227 11.23 6.39 -16.68
C GLN A 227 12.37 6.25 -15.67
N GLY A 228 13.47 5.58 -16.03
CA GLY A 228 14.66 5.47 -15.20
C GLY A 228 15.26 6.85 -14.88
N ALA A 229 15.33 7.74 -15.87
CA ALA A 229 15.85 9.10 -15.70
C ALA A 229 14.99 9.95 -14.75
N VAL A 230 13.67 9.97 -14.94
CA VAL A 230 12.75 10.69 -14.04
C VAL A 230 12.82 10.13 -12.63
N THR A 231 12.87 8.80 -12.50
CA THR A 231 13.01 8.11 -11.20
C THR A 231 14.33 8.45 -10.53
N LEU A 232 15.42 8.53 -11.28
CA LEU A 232 16.73 8.92 -10.78
C LEU A 232 16.73 10.36 -10.26
N VAL A 233 16.15 11.30 -11.01
CA VAL A 233 16.03 12.70 -10.56
C VAL A 233 15.24 12.79 -9.25
N VAL A 234 14.10 12.08 -9.16
CA VAL A 234 13.30 12.06 -7.93
C VAL A 234 14.05 11.39 -6.77
N ALA A 235 14.82 10.33 -7.03
CA ALA A 235 15.65 9.69 -6.02
C ALA A 235 16.74 10.63 -5.48
N LEU A 236 17.38 11.39 -6.38
CA LEU A 236 18.39 12.39 -6.03
C LEU A 236 17.81 13.51 -5.17
N VAL A 237 16.63 14.01 -5.54
CA VAL A 237 15.88 14.98 -4.72
C VAL A 237 15.49 14.37 -3.37
N GLY A 238 15.14 13.07 -3.36
CA GLY A 238 14.83 12.29 -2.17
C GLY A 238 15.93 12.34 -1.09
N PHE A 239 17.22 12.36 -1.46
CA PHE A 239 18.32 12.49 -0.49
C PHE A 239 18.28 13.79 0.33
N PHE A 240 17.69 14.86 -0.21
CA PHE A 240 17.64 16.16 0.46
C PHE A 240 16.32 16.38 1.19
N ILE A 241 15.22 15.82 0.70
CA ILE A 241 13.87 16.05 1.23
C ILE A 241 13.45 14.99 2.26
N LEU A 242 13.81 13.72 2.04
CA LEU A 242 13.36 12.63 2.91
C LEU A 242 13.87 12.82 4.34
N PRO A 243 13.00 12.65 5.35
CA PRO A 243 13.41 12.77 6.74
C PRO A 243 14.07 11.47 7.24
N ASP A 244 14.93 11.60 8.25
CA ASP A 244 15.58 10.47 8.92
C ASP A 244 14.83 10.10 10.21
N GLU A 245 15.05 10.88 11.26
CA GLU A 245 14.35 10.75 12.53
C GLU A 245 13.76 12.09 12.96
N PRO A 246 12.69 12.10 13.77
CA PRO A 246 12.10 13.34 14.26
C PRO A 246 13.12 14.31 14.86
N LEU A 247 14.13 13.80 15.58
CA LEU A 247 15.18 14.60 16.23
C LEU A 247 16.32 15.03 15.31
N THR A 248 16.54 14.36 14.17
CA THR A 248 17.71 14.61 13.30
C THR A 248 17.34 15.24 11.96
N THR A 249 16.04 15.41 11.69
CA THR A 249 15.54 15.91 10.41
C THR A 249 15.99 17.35 10.15
N ARG A 250 16.65 17.57 9.01
CA ARG A 250 17.39 18.80 8.69
C ARG A 250 16.51 20.05 8.55
N TRP A 251 15.31 19.90 7.98
CA TRP A 251 14.39 21.01 7.68
C TRP A 251 13.40 21.35 8.82
N LEU A 252 13.44 20.60 9.93
CA LEU A 252 12.74 20.94 11.15
C LEU A 252 13.63 21.80 12.06
N THR A 253 13.03 22.83 12.66
CA THR A 253 13.65 23.62 13.74
C THR A 253 13.73 22.79 15.02
N GLU A 254 14.58 23.18 15.96
CA GLU A 254 14.79 22.42 17.21
C GLU A 254 13.49 22.24 18.02
N GLN A 255 12.68 23.29 18.11
CA GLN A 255 11.37 23.23 18.77
C GLN A 255 10.41 22.26 18.07
N GLU A 256 10.39 22.27 16.73
CA GLU A 256 9.55 21.36 15.94
C GLU A 256 10.02 19.90 16.04
N ARG A 257 11.33 19.66 16.11
CA ARG A 257 11.92 18.32 16.28
C ARG A 257 11.50 17.71 17.62
N GLN A 258 11.62 18.50 18.68
CA GLN A 258 11.24 18.09 20.02
C GLN A 258 9.73 17.80 20.08
N LEU A 259 8.90 18.70 19.55
CA LEU A 259 7.46 18.50 19.47
C LEU A 259 7.07 17.26 18.63
N ALA A 260 7.77 17.01 17.51
CA ALA A 260 7.55 15.82 16.69
C ALA A 260 7.90 14.54 17.46
N HIS A 261 9.00 14.54 18.20
CA HIS A 261 9.44 13.42 19.01
C HIS A 261 8.48 13.13 20.17
N GLU A 262 8.13 14.14 20.95
CA GLU A 262 7.23 14.06 22.10
C GLU A 262 5.85 13.55 21.69
N ARG A 263 5.32 14.01 20.56
CA ARG A 263 4.04 13.56 20.04
C ARG A 263 4.05 12.07 19.67
N THR A 264 5.09 11.60 18.99
CA THR A 264 5.23 10.18 18.65
C THR A 264 5.44 9.33 19.90
N GLN A 265 6.17 9.82 20.91
CA GLN A 265 6.30 9.14 22.20
C GLN A 265 4.97 9.06 22.97
N ARG A 266 4.20 10.16 23.02
CA ARG A 266 2.88 10.23 23.65
C ARG A 266 1.87 9.25 23.03
N ASP A 267 1.96 9.03 21.72
CA ASP A 267 1.12 8.06 20.98
C ASP A 267 1.66 6.61 21.06
N THR A 268 2.86 6.43 21.59
CA THR A 268 3.46 5.13 21.94
C THR A 268 2.95 4.69 23.32
N VAL A 269 1.63 4.60 23.49
CA VAL A 269 1.02 4.12 24.73
C VAL A 269 1.26 2.61 24.85
N GLY A 270 2.03 2.19 25.84
CA GLY A 270 2.21 0.78 26.21
C GLY A 270 3.16 0.01 25.30
N ASN A 271 4.46 0.15 25.58
CA ASN A 271 5.41 -0.97 25.50
C ASN A 271 5.22 -1.84 26.76
N ALA A 272 3.96 -2.22 27.03
CA ALA A 272 3.61 -3.03 28.19
C ALA A 272 4.05 -4.47 27.91
N GLY A 273 5.29 -4.76 28.32
CA GLY A 273 5.94 -6.06 28.13
C GLY A 273 6.60 -6.16 26.77
N GLU A 274 7.89 -6.47 26.78
CA GLU A 274 8.68 -6.91 25.63
C GLU A 274 8.10 -8.20 25.04
N SER A 275 6.97 -8.13 24.33
CA SER A 275 6.68 -9.18 23.36
C SER A 275 7.62 -8.92 22.18
N THR A 276 8.69 -9.70 22.11
CA THR A 276 9.62 -9.63 20.98
C THR A 276 8.83 -9.84 19.69
N SER A 277 9.19 -9.13 18.60
CA SER A 277 8.58 -9.33 17.27
C SER A 277 8.50 -10.81 16.87
N PHE A 278 9.47 -11.62 17.35
CA PHE A 278 9.48 -13.06 17.21
C PHE A 278 8.31 -13.79 17.92
N SER A 279 7.91 -13.35 19.11
CA SER A 279 6.70 -13.85 19.79
C SER A 279 5.44 -13.54 18.97
N GLY A 280 5.32 -12.32 18.45
CA GLY A 280 4.22 -11.91 17.58
C GLY A 280 4.14 -12.74 16.30
N ILE A 281 5.28 -13.03 15.66
CA ILE A 281 5.36 -13.93 14.50
C ILE A 281 4.92 -15.35 14.89
N ARG A 282 5.40 -15.87 16.02
CA ARG A 282 5.06 -17.22 16.49
C ARG A 282 3.57 -17.35 16.80
N GLU A 283 2.97 -16.34 17.43
CA GLU A 283 1.54 -16.29 17.71
C GLU A 283 0.70 -16.18 16.43
N ALA A 284 1.12 -15.34 15.48
CA ALA A 284 0.45 -15.19 14.19
C ALA A 284 0.53 -16.49 13.38
N ALA A 285 1.70 -17.13 13.31
CA ALA A 285 1.92 -18.37 12.57
C ALA A 285 1.16 -19.56 13.18
N LYS A 286 0.94 -19.57 14.49
CA LYS A 286 0.12 -20.60 15.17
C LYS A 286 -1.37 -20.37 15.05
N ASP A 287 -1.83 -19.17 14.70
CA ASP A 287 -3.26 -18.88 14.60
C ASP A 287 -3.81 -19.41 13.26
N PRO A 288 -4.68 -20.43 13.26
CA PRO A 288 -5.19 -21.00 12.01
C PRO A 288 -6.07 -20.03 11.21
N LYS A 289 -6.61 -18.98 11.84
CA LYS A 289 -7.36 -17.93 11.13
C LYS A 289 -6.46 -17.13 10.18
N VAL A 290 -5.18 -16.95 10.53
CA VAL A 290 -4.19 -16.26 9.68
C VAL A 290 -4.01 -17.03 8.38
N TRP A 291 -3.92 -18.36 8.43
CA TRP A 291 -3.75 -19.18 7.24
C TRP A 291 -4.98 -19.18 6.32
N LEU A 292 -6.19 -19.10 6.88
CA LEU A 292 -7.39 -18.91 6.05
C LEU A 292 -7.37 -17.54 5.35
N PHE A 293 -6.93 -16.47 6.04
CA PHE A 293 -6.71 -15.17 5.40
C PHE A 293 -5.59 -15.18 4.37
N VAL A 294 -4.51 -15.94 4.59
CA VAL A 294 -3.43 -16.15 3.61
C VAL A 294 -4.01 -16.74 2.33
N VAL A 295 -4.82 -17.81 2.43
CA VAL A 295 -5.46 -18.43 1.25
C VAL A 295 -6.38 -17.44 0.55
N MET A 296 -7.24 -16.73 1.29
CA MET A 296 -8.13 -15.72 0.73
C MET A 296 -7.37 -14.62 -0.02
N GLN A 297 -6.33 -14.06 0.61
CA GLN A 297 -5.55 -12.97 0.03
C GLN A 297 -4.69 -13.46 -1.16
N HIS A 298 -4.14 -14.68 -1.08
CA HIS A 298 -3.36 -15.28 -2.18
C HIS A 298 -4.24 -15.54 -3.40
N CYS A 299 -5.43 -16.13 -3.22
CA CYS A 299 -6.38 -16.30 -4.31
C CYS A 299 -6.87 -14.95 -4.85
N HIS A 300 -7.08 -13.96 -3.99
CA HIS A 300 -7.47 -12.62 -4.40
C HIS A 300 -6.40 -11.93 -5.26
N LEU A 301 -5.13 -11.96 -4.86
CA LEU A 301 -4.03 -11.39 -5.64
C LEU A 301 -3.74 -12.22 -6.90
N GLY A 302 -3.90 -13.54 -6.83
CA GLY A 302 -3.84 -14.42 -8.00
C GLY A 302 -4.86 -14.02 -9.07
N ALA A 303 -6.10 -13.74 -8.67
CA ALA A 303 -7.13 -13.22 -9.57
C ALA A 303 -6.81 -11.81 -10.11
N ASN A 304 -5.98 -11.01 -9.43
CA ASN A 304 -5.47 -9.72 -9.91
C ASN A 304 -4.25 -9.85 -10.84
N GLY A 305 -3.75 -11.07 -11.08
CA GLY A 305 -2.60 -11.33 -11.96
C GLY A 305 -2.81 -10.81 -13.39
N PHE A 306 -4.05 -10.57 -13.82
CA PHE A 306 -4.38 -9.95 -15.10
C PHE A 306 -3.71 -8.59 -15.32
N LYS A 307 -3.35 -7.86 -14.26
CA LYS A 307 -2.80 -6.49 -14.37
C LYS A 307 -1.60 -6.42 -15.32
N ASN A 308 -0.69 -7.40 -15.24
CA ASN A 308 0.53 -7.43 -16.04
C ASN A 308 0.29 -7.77 -17.53
N PHE A 309 -0.93 -8.17 -17.87
CA PHE A 309 -1.35 -8.57 -19.22
C PHE A 309 -2.57 -7.78 -19.70
N PHE A 310 -3.08 -6.85 -18.90
CA PHE A 310 -4.28 -6.10 -19.20
C PHE A 310 -4.16 -5.30 -20.51
N PRO A 311 -3.04 -4.58 -20.78
CA PRO A 311 -2.88 -3.92 -22.07
C PRO A 311 -2.91 -4.90 -23.24
N THR A 312 -2.31 -6.09 -23.06
CA THR A 312 -2.36 -7.17 -24.06
C THR A 312 -3.78 -7.69 -24.27
N ALA A 313 -4.55 -7.88 -23.20
CA ALA A 313 -5.96 -8.25 -23.28
C ALA A 313 -6.78 -7.20 -24.05
N VAL A 314 -6.56 -5.91 -23.80
CA VAL A 314 -7.23 -4.81 -24.53
C VAL A 314 -6.82 -4.80 -26.02
N LYS A 315 -5.57 -5.09 -26.35
CA LYS A 315 -5.10 -5.17 -27.76
C LYS A 315 -5.90 -6.17 -28.59
N THR A 316 -6.33 -7.28 -28.00
CA THR A 316 -7.14 -8.29 -28.69
C THR A 316 -8.57 -7.83 -29.05
N LEU A 317 -8.97 -6.61 -28.68
CA LEU A 317 -10.21 -5.98 -29.16
C LEU A 317 -10.11 -5.51 -30.62
N GLY A 318 -8.90 -5.42 -31.18
CA GLY A 318 -8.66 -5.11 -32.59
C GLY A 318 -8.62 -3.62 -32.92
N PHE A 319 -8.51 -2.74 -31.91
CA PHE A 319 -8.30 -1.30 -32.13
C PHE A 319 -6.83 -0.99 -32.45
N ASN A 320 -6.56 0.23 -32.95
CA ASN A 320 -5.18 0.70 -33.12
C ASN A 320 -4.47 0.85 -31.76
N GLN A 321 -3.14 1.01 -31.78
CA GLN A 321 -2.32 1.09 -30.57
C GLN A 321 -2.71 2.28 -29.66
N THR A 322 -3.03 3.43 -30.25
CA THR A 322 -3.49 4.64 -29.56
C THR A 322 -4.76 4.37 -28.75
N ILE A 323 -5.81 3.88 -29.40
CA ILE A 323 -7.09 3.55 -28.77
C ILE A 323 -6.90 2.43 -27.74
N THR A 324 -6.11 1.41 -28.06
CA THR A 324 -5.79 0.31 -27.13
C THR A 324 -5.21 0.83 -25.82
N LEU A 325 -4.22 1.71 -25.89
CA LEU A 325 -3.58 2.29 -24.70
C LEU A 325 -4.54 3.19 -23.91
N VAL A 326 -5.33 4.01 -24.60
CA VAL A 326 -6.35 4.86 -23.96
C VAL A 326 -7.41 4.03 -23.23
N LEU A 327 -7.87 2.92 -23.84
CA LEU A 327 -8.88 2.03 -23.26
C LEU A 327 -8.39 1.28 -22.01
N THR A 328 -7.08 1.25 -21.72
CA THR A 328 -6.59 0.69 -20.46
C THR A 328 -6.94 1.56 -19.23
N CYS A 329 -7.13 2.86 -19.42
CA CYS A 329 -7.29 3.82 -18.32
C CYS A 329 -8.66 3.75 -17.61
N PRO A 330 -9.82 3.78 -18.32
CA PRO A 330 -11.12 3.83 -17.67
C PRO A 330 -11.42 2.66 -16.70
N PRO A 331 -11.11 1.39 -17.03
CA PRO A 331 -11.33 0.27 -16.12
C PRO A 331 -10.68 0.46 -14.75
N TYR A 332 -9.45 0.97 -14.69
CA TYR A 332 -8.74 1.20 -13.43
C TYR A 332 -9.27 2.40 -12.64
N LEU A 333 -9.63 3.51 -13.31
CA LEU A 333 -10.21 4.68 -12.63
C LEU A 333 -11.57 4.35 -12.01
N ILE A 334 -12.43 3.67 -12.77
CA ILE A 334 -13.76 3.25 -12.28
C ILE A 334 -13.59 2.27 -11.12
N ALA A 335 -12.70 1.28 -11.26
CA ALA A 335 -12.41 0.32 -10.20
C ALA A 335 -11.85 0.99 -8.93
N GLY A 336 -10.97 1.99 -9.07
CA GLY A 336 -10.43 2.76 -7.96
C GLY A 336 -11.51 3.56 -7.22
N ALA A 337 -12.35 4.31 -7.96
CA ALA A 337 -13.43 5.10 -7.36
C ALA A 337 -14.45 4.20 -6.63
N ILE A 338 -14.86 3.09 -7.24
CA ILE A 338 -15.77 2.13 -6.62
C ILE A 338 -15.13 1.44 -5.41
N SER A 339 -13.84 1.09 -5.47
CA SER A 339 -13.13 0.45 -4.35
C SER A 339 -13.18 1.31 -3.08
N ILE A 340 -13.00 2.64 -3.21
CA ILE A 340 -13.11 3.58 -2.08
C ILE A 340 -14.53 3.56 -1.50
N ALA A 341 -15.55 3.72 -2.35
CA ALA A 341 -16.95 3.72 -1.92
C ALA A 341 -17.35 2.38 -1.28
N TRP A 342 -16.88 1.27 -1.83
CA TRP A 342 -17.17 -0.09 -1.35
C TRP A 342 -16.50 -0.38 -0.01
N SER A 343 -15.24 0.03 0.15
CA SER A 343 -14.53 -0.09 1.43
C SER A 343 -15.17 0.76 2.52
N TRP A 344 -15.64 1.97 2.20
CA TRP A 344 -16.37 2.82 3.13
C TRP A 344 -17.70 2.20 3.56
N SER A 345 -18.47 1.66 2.59
CA SER A 345 -19.71 0.94 2.87
C SER A 345 -19.50 -0.27 3.80
N SER A 346 -18.47 -1.09 3.53
CA SER A 346 -18.15 -2.25 4.38
C SER A 346 -17.78 -1.85 5.80
N GLY A 347 -17.01 -0.76 5.94
CA GLY A 347 -16.67 -0.20 7.26
C GLY A 347 -17.91 0.28 8.03
N ARG A 348 -18.85 0.98 7.37
CA ARG A 348 -20.06 1.51 8.00
C ARG A 348 -21.06 0.43 8.40
N LEU A 349 -21.23 -0.60 7.57
CA LEU A 349 -22.15 -1.71 7.84
C LEU A 349 -21.54 -2.78 8.76
N ASN A 350 -20.23 -2.73 8.98
CA ASN A 350 -19.44 -3.73 9.72
C ASN A 350 -19.69 -5.17 9.25
N GLU A 351 -20.04 -5.33 7.97
CA GLU A 351 -20.23 -6.59 7.27
C GLU A 351 -19.18 -6.66 6.15
N ARG A 352 -18.33 -7.68 6.19
CA ARG A 352 -17.20 -7.90 5.28
C ARG A 352 -17.50 -9.06 4.35
N THR A 353 -18.14 -10.11 4.85
CA THR A 353 -18.44 -11.31 4.06
C THR A 353 -19.31 -10.99 2.84
N TRP A 354 -20.38 -10.20 3.01
CA TRP A 354 -21.27 -9.84 1.90
C TRP A 354 -20.59 -8.93 0.89
N HIS A 355 -19.82 -7.93 1.34
CA HIS A 355 -19.06 -7.06 0.44
C HIS A 355 -18.01 -7.82 -0.36
N ILE A 356 -17.32 -8.79 0.25
CA ILE A 356 -16.38 -9.67 -0.45
C ILE A 356 -17.14 -10.56 -1.44
N THR A 357 -18.24 -11.18 -1.02
CA THR A 357 -19.00 -12.13 -1.85
C THR A 357 -19.58 -11.44 -3.08
N ILE A 358 -20.23 -10.28 -2.92
CA ILE A 358 -20.83 -9.52 -4.02
C ILE A 358 -19.73 -9.05 -4.99
N ALA A 359 -18.65 -8.46 -4.48
CA ALA A 359 -17.56 -7.99 -5.34
C ALA A 359 -16.88 -9.15 -6.10
N LYS A 360 -16.70 -10.31 -5.45
CA LYS A 360 -16.19 -11.52 -6.13
C LYS A 360 -17.18 -12.12 -7.12
N ALA A 361 -18.49 -12.07 -6.86
CA ALA A 361 -19.50 -12.47 -7.84
C ALA A 361 -19.46 -11.58 -9.09
N VAL A 362 -19.32 -10.25 -8.91
CA VAL A 362 -19.12 -9.29 -9.99
C VAL A 362 -17.83 -9.60 -10.77
N ALA A 363 -16.73 -9.91 -10.06
CA ALA A 363 -15.48 -10.31 -10.69
C ALA A 363 -15.62 -11.58 -11.54
N VAL A 364 -16.24 -12.62 -10.99
CA VAL A 364 -16.50 -13.90 -11.68
C VAL A 364 -17.34 -13.67 -12.93
N PHE A 365 -18.42 -12.89 -12.82
CA PHE A 365 -19.24 -12.54 -13.97
C PHE A 365 -18.42 -11.84 -15.07
N GLY A 366 -17.58 -10.87 -14.70
CA GLY A 366 -16.69 -10.20 -15.65
C GLY A 366 -15.70 -11.16 -16.33
N PHE A 367 -15.03 -12.02 -15.55
CA PHE A 367 -14.09 -13.00 -16.12
C PHE A 367 -14.77 -14.02 -17.04
N VAL A 368 -15.94 -14.54 -16.64
CA VAL A 368 -16.73 -15.49 -17.45
C VAL A 368 -17.21 -14.82 -18.74
N LEU A 369 -17.75 -13.60 -18.65
CA LEU A 369 -18.20 -12.84 -19.82
C LEU A 369 -17.05 -12.58 -20.80
N GLY A 370 -15.88 -12.16 -20.30
CA GLY A 370 -14.69 -11.90 -21.11
C GLY A 370 -14.18 -13.14 -21.87
N CYS A 371 -14.40 -14.33 -21.31
CA CYS A 371 -14.05 -15.62 -21.93
C CYS A 371 -15.15 -16.14 -22.89
N ALA A 372 -16.42 -15.90 -22.56
CA ALA A 372 -17.56 -16.49 -23.27
C ALA A 372 -17.81 -15.85 -24.65
N THR A 373 -17.55 -14.55 -24.80
CA THR A 373 -17.89 -13.79 -26.01
C THR A 373 -16.66 -13.25 -26.75
N LEU A 374 -16.80 -13.11 -28.08
CA LEU A 374 -15.85 -12.39 -28.94
C LEU A 374 -16.34 -11.00 -29.33
N ASN A 375 -17.54 -10.60 -28.90
CA ASN A 375 -18.07 -9.26 -29.18
C ASN A 375 -17.22 -8.18 -28.47
N THR A 376 -16.71 -7.22 -29.25
CA THR A 376 -15.80 -6.18 -28.77
C THR A 376 -16.36 -5.37 -27.61
N GLY A 377 -17.62 -4.92 -27.70
CA GLY A 377 -18.28 -4.13 -26.66
C GLY A 377 -18.47 -4.93 -25.37
N ALA A 378 -18.93 -6.18 -25.48
CA ALA A 378 -19.14 -7.07 -24.34
C ALA A 378 -17.82 -7.42 -23.63
N ARG A 379 -16.71 -7.60 -24.37
CA ARG A 379 -15.38 -7.87 -23.81
C ARG A 379 -14.81 -6.65 -23.09
N TYR A 380 -14.96 -5.46 -23.65
CA TYR A 380 -14.52 -4.25 -22.97
C TYR A 380 -15.36 -3.98 -21.70
N PHE A 381 -16.67 -4.20 -21.77
CA PHE A 381 -17.53 -4.16 -20.58
C PHE A 381 -17.08 -5.19 -19.52
N ALA A 382 -16.77 -6.42 -19.92
CA ALA A 382 -16.20 -7.43 -19.03
C ALA A 382 -14.91 -6.96 -18.35
N MET A 383 -14.01 -6.31 -19.09
CA MET A 383 -12.76 -5.73 -18.57
C MET A 383 -12.99 -4.68 -17.48
N CYS A 384 -13.97 -3.80 -17.66
CA CYS A 384 -14.40 -2.87 -16.61
C CYS A 384 -14.93 -3.63 -15.39
N VAL A 385 -15.82 -4.60 -15.61
CA VAL A 385 -16.55 -5.30 -14.55
C VAL A 385 -15.63 -6.16 -13.68
N PHE A 386 -14.73 -6.97 -14.26
CA PHE A 386 -13.82 -7.76 -13.45
C PHE A 386 -12.79 -6.90 -12.71
N SER A 387 -12.39 -5.76 -13.27
CA SER A 387 -11.48 -4.82 -12.62
C SER A 387 -12.12 -4.21 -11.36
N ILE A 388 -13.40 -3.83 -11.45
CA ILE A 388 -14.18 -3.32 -10.31
C ILE A 388 -14.27 -4.38 -9.21
N GLY A 389 -14.70 -5.60 -9.54
CA GLY A 389 -14.89 -6.66 -8.55
C GLY A 389 -13.58 -7.11 -7.87
N THR A 390 -12.46 -7.05 -8.59
CA THR A 390 -11.15 -7.40 -8.03
C THR A 390 -10.56 -6.29 -7.16
N TYR A 391 -10.60 -5.02 -7.56
CA TYR A 391 -10.02 -3.93 -6.75
C TYR A 391 -10.83 -3.59 -5.48
N ALA A 392 -12.13 -3.89 -5.46
CA ALA A 392 -12.99 -3.59 -4.31
C ALA A 392 -12.72 -4.46 -3.05
N VAL A 393 -12.03 -5.60 -3.21
CA VAL A 393 -11.90 -6.60 -2.14
C VAL A 393 -10.60 -6.48 -1.33
N ASN A 394 -9.51 -5.96 -1.93
CA ASN A 394 -8.18 -5.98 -1.32
C ASN A 394 -8.16 -5.33 0.08
N SER A 395 -8.67 -4.09 0.16
CA SER A 395 -8.72 -3.31 1.40
C SER A 395 -9.62 -3.95 2.48
N ILE A 396 -10.67 -4.66 2.06
CA ILE A 396 -11.62 -5.31 2.98
C ILE A 396 -10.97 -6.53 3.64
N ILE A 397 -10.24 -7.37 2.88
CA ILE A 397 -9.54 -8.53 3.44
C ILE A 397 -8.48 -8.08 4.45
N LEU A 398 -7.63 -7.12 4.08
CA LEU A 398 -6.60 -6.59 4.98
C LEU A 398 -7.22 -5.92 6.23
N GLY A 399 -8.32 -5.18 6.05
CA GLY A 399 -9.10 -4.65 7.16
C GLY A 399 -9.66 -5.74 8.08
N TRP A 400 -10.08 -6.89 7.52
CA TRP A 400 -10.57 -8.03 8.29
C TRP A 400 -9.46 -8.72 9.07
N VAL A 401 -8.28 -8.93 8.46
CA VAL A 401 -7.09 -9.45 9.16
C VAL A 401 -6.77 -8.58 10.37
N SER A 402 -6.73 -7.26 10.15
CA SER A 402 -6.48 -6.26 11.18
C SER A 402 -7.49 -6.29 12.33
N ALA A 403 -8.76 -6.64 12.05
CA ALA A 403 -9.82 -6.70 13.06
C ALA A 403 -9.89 -8.06 13.78
N THR A 404 -9.58 -9.16 13.10
CA THR A 404 -9.70 -10.52 13.65
C THR A 404 -8.43 -10.98 14.37
N CYS A 405 -7.26 -10.50 13.93
CA CYS A 405 -5.95 -10.86 14.50
C CYS A 405 -5.41 -9.75 15.43
N SER A 406 -6.27 -9.03 16.14
CA SER A 406 -5.91 -7.86 16.95
C SER A 406 -5.65 -8.14 18.44
N GLN A 407 -5.39 -9.39 18.83
CA GLN A 407 -5.23 -9.74 20.26
C GLN A 407 -4.05 -9.00 20.90
N THR A 408 -2.95 -8.81 20.17
CA THR A 408 -1.81 -7.94 20.53
C THR A 408 -1.44 -7.07 19.33
N LYS A 409 -0.74 -5.94 19.59
CA LYS A 409 -0.32 -5.03 18.51
C LYS A 409 0.68 -5.71 17.58
N GLU A 410 1.55 -6.54 18.16
CA GLU A 410 2.63 -7.27 17.50
C GLU A 410 2.07 -8.40 16.64
N LYS A 411 1.14 -9.20 17.19
CA LYS A 411 0.45 -10.25 16.41
C LYS A 411 -0.31 -9.65 15.24
N LYS A 412 -1.01 -8.53 15.43
CA LYS A 412 -1.71 -7.83 14.34
C LYS A 412 -0.78 -7.44 13.19
N ALA A 413 0.35 -6.79 13.51
CA ALA A 413 1.32 -6.37 12.52
C ALA A 413 1.95 -7.57 11.80
N CYS A 414 2.32 -8.61 12.55
CA CYS A 414 2.91 -9.83 11.98
C CYS A 414 1.92 -10.60 11.10
N SER A 415 0.65 -10.72 11.51
CA SER A 415 -0.41 -11.35 10.70
C SER A 415 -0.62 -10.63 9.37
N LEU A 416 -0.67 -9.29 9.37
CA LEU A 416 -0.76 -8.51 8.13
C LEU A 416 0.45 -8.72 7.23
N ALA A 417 1.66 -8.74 7.80
CA ALA A 417 2.88 -8.98 7.05
C ALA A 417 2.91 -10.39 6.42
N ILE A 418 2.58 -11.44 7.18
CA ILE A 418 2.53 -12.83 6.70
C ILE A 418 1.51 -12.96 5.56
N VAL A 419 0.28 -12.47 5.78
CA VAL A 419 -0.80 -12.53 4.79
C VAL A 419 -0.39 -11.84 3.49
N ASN A 420 0.18 -10.63 3.56
CA ASN A 420 0.58 -9.89 2.37
C ASN A 420 1.78 -10.51 1.65
N CYS A 421 2.82 -10.95 2.36
CA CYS A 421 4.02 -11.53 1.75
C CYS A 421 3.72 -12.82 0.99
N ILE A 422 2.98 -13.75 1.60
CA ILE A 422 2.61 -15.01 0.95
C ILE A 422 1.65 -14.76 -0.21
N ALA A 423 0.78 -13.76 -0.10
CA ALA A 423 -0.16 -13.46 -1.17
C ALA A 423 0.52 -12.82 -2.39
N VAL A 424 1.57 -12.02 -2.22
CA VAL A 424 2.39 -11.48 -3.34
C VAL A 424 3.07 -12.59 -4.14
N ALA A 425 3.37 -13.74 -3.53
CA ALA A 425 3.91 -14.90 -4.24
C ALA A 425 2.99 -15.41 -5.37
N SER A 426 1.70 -15.05 -5.35
CA SER A 426 0.78 -15.36 -6.45
C SER A 426 1.26 -14.81 -7.80
N PHE A 427 1.89 -13.63 -7.80
CA PHE A 427 2.39 -13.00 -9.02
C PHE A 427 3.59 -13.72 -9.66
N ILE A 428 4.17 -14.71 -8.99
CA ILE A 428 5.25 -15.55 -9.55
C ILE A 428 4.68 -16.55 -10.56
N TRP A 429 3.53 -17.15 -10.28
CA TRP A 429 2.98 -18.20 -11.13
C TRP A 429 1.86 -17.71 -12.06
N THR A 430 1.15 -16.64 -11.72
CA THR A 430 0.06 -16.10 -12.56
C THR A 430 0.48 -15.72 -13.99
N PRO A 431 1.71 -15.25 -14.28
CA PRO A 431 2.09 -14.91 -15.66
C PRO A 431 2.01 -16.10 -16.61
N TYR A 432 2.29 -17.32 -16.13
CA TYR A 432 2.22 -18.54 -16.93
C TYR A 432 0.79 -18.93 -17.35
N MET A 433 -0.23 -18.30 -16.75
CA MET A 433 -1.63 -18.49 -17.15
C MET A 433 -2.03 -17.70 -18.39
N TRP A 434 -1.14 -16.84 -18.89
CA TRP A 434 -1.35 -15.98 -20.06
C TRP A 434 -0.47 -16.40 -21.25
N PRO A 435 -0.62 -17.63 -21.77
CA PRO A 435 0.09 -18.03 -22.98
C PRO A 435 -0.52 -17.30 -24.19
N SER A 436 0.32 -16.90 -25.14
CA SER A 436 -0.13 -16.25 -26.37
C SER A 436 -0.96 -17.19 -27.26
N SER A 437 -0.85 -18.52 -27.07
CA SER A 437 -1.65 -19.52 -27.79
C SER A 437 -3.14 -19.52 -27.44
N ASP A 438 -3.52 -18.86 -26.35
CA ASP A 438 -4.90 -18.77 -25.87
C ASP A 438 -5.56 -17.45 -26.28
N GLU A 439 -4.89 -16.65 -27.12
CA GLU A 439 -5.46 -15.47 -27.74
C GLU A 439 -6.63 -15.83 -28.66
N PRO A 440 -7.69 -14.99 -28.74
CA PRO A 440 -7.89 -13.72 -28.03
C PRO A 440 -8.61 -13.87 -26.67
N ARG A 441 -9.10 -15.06 -26.31
CA ARG A 441 -9.99 -15.24 -25.15
C ARG A 441 -9.24 -15.28 -23.82
N TYR A 442 -7.98 -15.73 -23.84
CA TYR A 442 -7.21 -16.07 -22.65
C TYR A 442 -8.03 -16.91 -21.66
N THR A 443 -8.68 -17.96 -22.18
CA THR A 443 -9.58 -18.84 -21.43
C THR A 443 -8.96 -19.37 -20.15
N MET A 444 -7.67 -19.74 -20.17
CA MET A 444 -6.91 -20.24 -19.03
C MET A 444 -6.78 -19.18 -17.93
N ALA A 445 -6.37 -17.97 -18.29
CA ALA A 445 -6.25 -16.86 -17.34
C ALA A 445 -7.61 -16.44 -16.76
N MET A 446 -8.62 -16.30 -17.61
CA MET A 446 -9.95 -15.83 -17.23
C MET A 446 -10.67 -16.84 -16.35
N SER A 447 -10.69 -18.11 -16.74
CA SER A 447 -11.33 -19.18 -15.95
C SER A 447 -10.64 -19.39 -14.60
N SER A 448 -9.31 -19.30 -14.57
CA SER A 448 -8.56 -19.43 -13.32
C SER A 448 -8.77 -18.23 -12.40
N SER A 449 -8.81 -17.02 -12.93
CA SER A 449 -9.11 -15.81 -12.13
C SER A 449 -10.54 -15.84 -11.57
N ALA A 450 -11.50 -16.41 -12.32
CA ALA A 450 -12.84 -16.68 -11.83
C ALA A 450 -12.83 -17.74 -10.71
N ALA A 451 -12.14 -18.87 -10.89
CA ALA A 451 -12.03 -19.92 -9.88
C ALA A 451 -11.40 -19.41 -8.57
N LEU A 452 -10.30 -18.66 -8.65
CA LEU A 452 -9.65 -18.05 -7.48
C LEU A 452 -10.57 -17.02 -6.79
N SER A 453 -11.39 -16.30 -7.55
CA SER A 453 -12.39 -15.38 -7.02
C SER A 453 -13.49 -16.12 -6.26
N VAL A 454 -13.94 -17.28 -6.75
CA VAL A 454 -14.88 -18.17 -6.04
C VAL A 454 -14.25 -18.70 -4.76
N VAL A 455 -13.01 -19.20 -4.80
CA VAL A 455 -12.30 -19.67 -3.61
C VAL A 455 -12.17 -18.57 -2.56
N THR A 456 -11.91 -17.33 -2.96
CA THR A 456 -11.88 -16.17 -2.05
C THR A 456 -13.23 -15.95 -1.37
N ALA A 457 -14.34 -16.04 -2.12
CA ALA A 457 -15.69 -15.90 -1.58
C ALA A 457 -16.04 -17.05 -0.61
N ILE A 458 -15.72 -18.28 -0.97
CA ILE A 458 -15.89 -19.46 -0.08
C ILE A 458 -15.07 -19.27 1.21
N GLY A 459 -13.83 -18.81 1.10
CA GLY A 459 -12.98 -18.50 2.26
C GLY A 459 -13.60 -17.43 3.17
N ALA A 460 -14.23 -16.40 2.60
CA ALA A 460 -14.94 -15.38 3.39
C ALA A 460 -16.12 -16.00 4.18
N TRP A 461 -16.91 -16.88 3.56
CA TRP A 461 -17.97 -17.59 4.27
C TRP A 461 -17.43 -18.56 5.33
N GLY A 462 -16.33 -19.26 5.03
CA GLY A 462 -15.63 -20.09 6.01
C GLY A 462 -15.21 -19.30 7.24
N MET A 463 -14.61 -18.12 7.04
CA MET A 463 -14.23 -17.21 8.12
C MET A 463 -15.47 -16.72 8.89
N ARG A 464 -16.56 -16.35 8.20
CA ARG A 464 -17.81 -15.95 8.85
C ARG A 464 -18.36 -17.02 9.78
N PHE A 465 -18.46 -18.26 9.30
CA PHE A 465 -19.00 -19.36 10.12
C PHE A 465 -18.10 -19.64 11.32
N TRP A 466 -16.78 -19.60 11.13
CA TRP A 466 -15.83 -19.73 12.23
C TRP A 466 -16.03 -18.63 13.28
N LEU A 467 -16.04 -17.36 12.87
CA LEU A 467 -16.21 -16.24 13.80
C LEU A 467 -17.60 -16.26 14.47
N LYS A 468 -18.65 -16.73 13.80
CA LYS A 468 -19.98 -16.92 14.42
C LYS A 468 -19.94 -17.97 15.52
N GLN A 469 -19.26 -19.10 15.29
CA GLN A 469 -19.10 -20.13 16.31
C GLN A 469 -18.31 -19.63 17.51
N GLU A 470 -17.25 -18.85 17.26
CA GLU A 470 -16.42 -18.29 18.33
C GLU A 470 -17.19 -17.22 19.13
N ASN A 471 -17.90 -16.33 18.45
CA ASN A 471 -18.77 -15.36 19.11
C ASN A 471 -19.88 -16.03 19.92
N LYS A 472 -20.39 -17.21 19.49
CA LYS A 472 -21.36 -17.98 20.28
C LYS A 472 -20.73 -18.50 21.58
N LYS A 473 -19.48 -18.97 21.55
CA LYS A 473 -18.76 -19.40 22.76
C LYS A 473 -18.45 -18.22 23.68
N ILE A 474 -18.05 -17.08 23.13
CA ILE A 474 -17.79 -15.84 23.89
C ILE A 474 -19.07 -15.39 24.62
N ARG A 475 -20.23 -15.41 23.93
CA ARG A 475 -21.55 -15.12 24.54
C ARG A 475 -21.91 -16.05 25.68
N GLN A 476 -21.41 -17.28 25.68
CA GLN A 476 -21.66 -18.27 26.72
C GLN A 476 -20.69 -18.13 27.92
N SER A 477 -19.64 -17.33 27.79
CA SER A 477 -18.54 -17.25 28.79
C SER A 477 -18.64 -16.10 29.79
N GLU A 478 -19.76 -15.38 29.87
CA GLU A 478 -20.07 -14.26 30.82
C GLU A 478 -19.01 -13.13 30.95
N ASN A 479 -17.94 -13.11 30.17
CA ASN A 479 -17.00 -11.99 30.11
C ASN A 479 -17.57 -10.84 29.26
N GLU A 480 -18.31 -9.93 29.92
CA GLU A 480 -18.91 -8.72 29.32
C GLU A 480 -17.89 -7.76 28.66
N SER A 481 -16.59 -7.92 28.96
CA SER A 481 -15.50 -7.07 28.45
C SER A 481 -14.95 -7.49 27.08
N THR A 482 -15.39 -8.61 26.48
CA THR A 482 -14.83 -9.13 25.23
C THR A 482 -15.61 -8.63 23.99
N LEU A 483 -14.97 -7.81 23.15
CA LEU A 483 -15.56 -7.34 21.88
C LEU A 483 -15.86 -8.52 20.93
N TYR A 484 -17.06 -8.53 20.35
CA TYR A 484 -17.45 -9.54 19.35
C TYR A 484 -16.73 -9.34 18.02
N TYR A 485 -16.33 -10.44 17.38
CA TYR A 485 -15.78 -10.38 16.03
C TYR A 485 -16.84 -9.93 15.03
N ALA A 486 -16.46 -9.04 14.14
CA ALA A 486 -17.29 -8.63 13.02
C ALA A 486 -17.13 -9.59 11.83
N TYR A 487 -18.22 -9.80 11.10
CA TYR A 487 -18.34 -10.75 9.99
C TYR A 487 -18.15 -10.08 8.65
#